data_AF-A0A3M2UXH5-F1
#
_entry.id   AF-A0A3M2UXH5-F1
#
_cell.length_a   1.000
_cell.length_b   1.000
_cell.length_c   1.000
_cell.angle_alpha   90.00
_cell.angle_beta   90.00
_cell.angle_gamma   90.00
#
_symmetry.space_group_name_H-M   'P 1'
#
loop_
_entity.id
_entity.type
_entity.pdbx_description
1 polymer ?
#
loop_
_entity_poly.entity_id
_entity_poly.type
_entity_poly.pdbx_seq_one_letter_code
_entity_poly.pdbx_strand_id
1 'polypeptide(L)' 'MKEIRMSGKPAARVTDPTACPLPGHGTNPIVAGSSNVFFDGLPAARQ' A
#
# COMPACT_ATOMS: atom_id res chain seq x y z
N MET A 1 -15.31 11.55 -3.27
CA MET A 1 -14.21 10.90 -2.55
C MET A 1 -13.03 10.95 -3.51
N LYS A 2 -12.01 11.80 -3.27
CA LYS A 2 -10.88 11.92 -4.20
C LYS A 2 -9.82 10.91 -3.81
N GLU A 3 -9.53 9.98 -4.71
CA GLU A 3 -8.46 8.99 -4.55
C GLU A 3 -7.11 9.69 -4.40
N ILE A 4 -6.37 9.38 -3.34
CA ILE A 4 -5.05 9.96 -3.07
C ILE A 4 -4.02 9.25 -3.94
N ARG A 5 -3.25 10.03 -4.70
CA ARG A 5 -2.30 9.50 -5.69
C ARG A 5 -0.87 9.96 -5.43
N MET A 6 0.07 9.04 -5.55
CA MET A 6 1.51 9.29 -5.56
C MET A 6 2.02 9.07 -6.98
N SER A 7 2.57 10.12 -7.59
CA SER A 7 3.05 10.08 -8.98
C SER A 7 1.99 9.51 -9.96
N GLY A 8 0.74 9.93 -9.80
CA GLY A 8 -0.39 9.52 -10.65
C GLY A 8 -0.93 8.10 -10.41
N LYS A 9 -0.34 7.31 -9.50
CA LYS A 9 -0.83 5.99 -9.09
C LYS A 9 -1.53 6.05 -7.72
N PRO A 10 -2.48 5.16 -7.41
CA PRO A 10 -3.08 5.09 -6.08
C PRO A 10 -2.02 4.97 -4.99
N ALA A 11 -2.21 5.70 -3.89
CA ALA A 11 -1.31 5.61 -2.75
C ALA A 11 -1.51 4.27 -2.00
N ALA A 12 -0.40 3.56 -1.79
CA ALA A 12 -0.42 2.24 -1.16
C ALA A 12 -0.82 2.29 0.32
N ARG A 13 -1.52 1.25 0.78
CA ARG A 13 -2.08 1.13 2.14
C ARG A 13 -1.88 -0.28 2.71
N VAL A 14 -2.08 -0.41 4.02
CA VAL A 14 -2.13 -1.74 4.68
C VAL A 14 -3.16 -2.62 3.96
N THR A 15 -2.83 -3.89 3.81
CA THR A 15 -3.52 -4.93 3.00
C THR A 15 -3.28 -4.91 1.50
N ASP A 16 -2.68 -3.86 0.93
CA ASP A 16 -2.34 -3.87 -0.50
C ASP A 16 -1.32 -4.96 -0.81
N PRO A 17 -1.43 -5.63 -1.99
CA PRO A 17 -0.51 -6.67 -2.39
C PRO A 17 0.84 -6.10 -2.82
N THR A 18 1.91 -6.71 -2.31
CA THR A 18 3.29 -6.54 -2.77
C THR A 18 3.75 -7.82 -3.44
N ALA A 19 4.11 -7.73 -4.72
CA ALA A 19 4.69 -8.83 -5.48
C ALA A 19 6.19 -8.60 -5.68
N CYS A 20 7.00 -9.63 -5.38
CA CYS A 20 8.38 -9.64 -5.79
C CYS A 20 8.45 -10.09 -7.26
N PRO A 21 9.17 -9.39 -8.15
CA PRO A 21 9.23 -9.74 -9.58
C PRO A 21 10.00 -11.04 -9.87
N LEU A 22 10.62 -11.65 -8.86
CA LEU A 22 11.35 -12.91 -8.99
C LEU A 22 10.38 -14.09 -9.18
N PRO A 23 10.55 -14.92 -10.22
CA PRO A 23 9.75 -16.13 -10.40
C PRO A 23 9.83 -17.05 -9.18
N GLY A 24 8.68 -17.50 -8.68
CA GLY A 24 8.59 -18.36 -7.49
C GLY A 24 8.45 -17.61 -6.16
N HIS A 25 8.60 -16.27 -6.15
CA HIS A 25 8.21 -15.47 -4.99
C HIS A 25 6.72 -15.08 -5.06
N GLY A 26 6.03 -15.16 -3.92
CA GLY A 26 4.61 -14.89 -3.81
C GLY A 26 4.25 -13.41 -3.68
N THR A 27 2.95 -13.16 -3.70
CA THR A 27 2.36 -11.86 -3.34
C THR A 27 2.06 -11.83 -1.86
N ASN A 28 2.57 -10.84 -1.13
CA ASN A 28 2.35 -10.67 0.30
C ASN A 28 1.68 -9.32 0.59
N PRO A 29 0.73 -9.23 1.53
CA PRO A 29 0.10 -7.98 1.89
C PRO A 29 1.04 -7.07 2.69
N ILE A 30 0.85 -5.76 2.61
CA ILE A 30 1.47 -4.80 3.52
C ILE A 30 0.83 -4.93 4.90
N VAL A 31 1.63 -5.28 5.92
CA VAL A 31 1.14 -5.54 7.30
C VAL A 31 1.33 -4.38 8.27
N ALA A 32 2.08 -3.35 7.88
CA ALA A 32 2.36 -2.17 8.71
C ALA A 32 2.21 -0.88 7.90
N GLY A 33 1.84 0.20 8.59
CA GLY A 33 1.63 1.51 7.96
C GLY A 33 1.72 2.65 8.97
N SER A 34 1.20 3.80 8.56
CA SER A 34 1.23 5.02 9.36
C SER A 34 0.30 4.98 10.56
N SER A 35 0.73 5.51 11.70
CA SER A 35 -0.10 5.65 12.91
C SER A 35 -1.12 6.80 12.81
N ASN A 36 -0.94 7.72 11.87
CA ASN A 36 -1.72 8.96 11.79
C ASN A 36 -2.12 9.39 10.36
N VAL A 37 -1.68 8.69 9.32
CA VAL A 37 -2.04 8.99 7.92
C VAL A 37 -2.81 7.82 7.35
N PHE A 38 -4.01 8.09 6.83
CA PHE A 38 -4.95 7.06 6.36
C PHE A 38 -5.44 7.37 4.95
N PHE A 39 -5.52 6.33 4.11
CA PHE A 39 -6.08 6.37 2.76
C PHE A 39 -7.29 5.43 2.68
N ASP A 40 -8.46 5.98 2.38
CA ASP A 40 -9.79 5.35 2.50
C ASP A 40 -9.96 4.50 3.78
N GLY A 41 -9.55 5.06 4.92
CA GLY A 41 -9.71 4.42 6.24
C GLY A 41 -8.65 3.37 6.58
N LEU A 42 -7.73 3.06 5.67
CA LEU A 42 -6.61 2.15 5.92
C LEU A 42 -5.30 2.92 6.15
N PRO A 43 -4.42 2.47 7.06
CA PRO A 43 -3.13 3.12 7.29
C PRO A 43 -2.30 3.20 6.00
N ALA A 44 -1.71 4.37 5.73
CA ALA A 44 -0.83 4.59 4.60
C ALA A 44 0.46 3.77 4.72
N ALA A 45 0.88 3.08 3.66
CA ALA A 45 2.15 2.36 3.62
C ALA A 45 3.34 3.35 3.55
N ARG A 46 4.41 3.10 4.31
CA ARG A 46 5.64 3.90 4.31
C ARG A 46 6.88 3.05 4.63
N GLN A 47 8.07 3.60 4.37
CA GLN A 47 9.38 3.06 4.80
C GLN A 47 9.74 3.55 6.20
#